data_AF-A0A839UX97-F1
#
_entry.id   AF-A0A839UX97-F1
#
_cell.length_a   1.000
_cell.length_b   1.000
_cell.length_c   1.000
_cell.angle_alpha   90.00
_cell.angle_beta   90.00
_cell.angle_gamma   90.00
#
_symmetry.space_group_name_H-M   'P 1'
#
loop_
_entity.id
_entity.type
_entity.pdbx_description
1 polymer ?
#
loop_
_entity_poly.entity_id
_entity_poly.type
_entity_poly.pdbx_seq_one_letter_code
_entity_poly.pdbx_strand_id
1 'polypeptide(L)'
;MRTHILALICASLAVVACQEKAAPPASSAPKVTASYTEQVELDDPTRALWEAGLPLLNQSHEQLLGLRLAVQALLKQPDQEQLAKARDQWHQTHDSLQGFSLYFAMADAHPGLFVPLNSLRDRLDGWPIQPGFLDYFDVYSHSGLVNDIAIPVTAKALREAHQQFDPQDRALGLHPIAYLLWGDTGERPASDFARQKPDAKGEDAPKTADMPNNRRRALLGLMVELAIDDLEKLRQAWQAGGNLQQTYLQLNPQQRSEILRIASLYLLEQLLIEQQMQPQLNVAADLDSDFQAHNAYSGRGRNPLAAQLASLHLLAGNAAAADALLNHWTKGASGSWRNQWQAAQRVLSKLPEQGEATETQWVAAIAALQQLAEPLKPVADAP
;
A
#
# COMPACT_ATOMS: atom_id res chain seq x y z
N MET A 1 68.96 43.02 39.79
CA MET A 1 68.36 44.19 39.10
C MET A 1 67.57 43.69 37.91
N ARG A 2 66.31 44.11 37.82
CA ARG A 2 65.36 44.05 36.68
C ARG A 2 64.85 42.67 36.24
N THR A 3 63.68 42.39 36.79
CA THR A 3 62.59 41.55 36.30
C THR A 3 62.19 41.86 34.86
N HIS A 4 61.98 40.82 34.06
CA HIS A 4 61.13 40.86 32.88
C HIS A 4 60.15 39.68 32.93
N ILE A 5 58.90 40.03 33.21
CA ILE A 5 57.72 39.18 33.04
C ILE A 5 57.28 39.40 31.60
N LEU A 6 57.12 38.34 30.80
CA LEU A 6 56.25 38.38 29.64
C LEU A 6 55.45 37.07 29.56
N ALA A 7 54.14 37.26 29.56
CA ALA A 7 53.07 36.28 29.60
C ALA A 7 53.15 35.23 28.49
N LEU A 8 53.05 33.95 28.86
CA LEU A 8 52.72 32.86 27.96
C LEU A 8 51.21 32.59 28.06
N ILE A 9 50.51 32.86 26.97
CA ILE A 9 49.08 32.58 26.80
C ILE A 9 48.95 31.07 26.52
N CYS A 10 48.50 30.31 27.53
CA CYS A 10 48.13 28.91 27.34
C CYS A 10 46.73 28.85 26.72
N ALA A 11 46.67 28.47 25.43
CA ALA A 11 45.45 28.08 24.75
C ALA A 11 44.97 26.73 25.29
N SER A 12 43.84 26.73 26.01
CA SER A 12 43.14 25.54 26.46
C SER A 12 42.33 24.94 25.30
N LEU A 13 42.85 23.86 24.73
CA LEU A 13 42.08 22.95 23.87
C LEU A 13 41.04 22.21 24.73
N ALA A 14 39.78 22.60 24.63
CA ALA A 14 38.66 21.82 25.13
C ALA A 14 38.36 20.68 24.15
N VAL A 15 38.76 19.46 24.52
CA VAL A 15 38.32 18.23 23.85
C VAL A 15 36.87 17.98 24.29
N VAL A 16 35.91 18.29 23.41
CA VAL A 16 34.52 17.86 23.55
C VAL A 16 34.47 16.38 23.19
N ALA A 17 34.40 15.52 24.21
CA ALA A 17 34.07 14.12 24.03
C ALA A 17 32.59 14.01 23.64
N CYS A 18 32.32 13.63 22.39
CA CYS A 18 31.01 13.21 21.94
C CYS A 18 30.58 11.98 22.73
N GLN A 19 29.56 12.11 23.58
CA GLN A 19 28.82 10.95 24.08
C GLN A 19 28.06 10.33 22.90
N GLU A 20 28.41 9.10 22.56
CA GLU A 20 27.57 8.26 21.71
C GLU A 20 26.21 8.10 22.38
N LYS A 21 25.18 8.61 21.72
CA LYS A 21 23.79 8.45 22.10
C LYS A 21 23.43 6.97 21.90
N ALA A 22 23.31 6.24 23.00
CA ALA A 22 22.90 4.84 22.98
C ALA A 22 21.58 4.68 22.21
N ALA A 23 21.54 3.67 21.32
CA ALA A 23 20.32 3.29 20.62
C ALA A 23 19.21 2.96 21.63
N PRO A 24 17.95 3.34 21.34
CA PRO A 24 16.83 2.94 22.18
C PRO A 24 16.74 1.41 22.24
N PRO A 25 16.45 0.82 23.41
CA PRO A 25 16.31 -0.62 23.52
C PRO A 25 15.18 -1.10 22.61
N ALA A 26 15.42 -2.22 21.91
CA ALA A 26 14.38 -2.93 21.18
C ALA A 26 13.18 -3.17 22.11
N SER A 27 12.01 -2.68 21.70
CA SER A 27 10.76 -2.94 22.41
C SER A 27 10.56 -4.45 22.47
N SER A 28 10.74 -5.03 23.66
CA SER A 28 10.45 -6.43 23.89
C SER A 28 8.93 -6.59 23.99
N ALA A 29 8.38 -7.51 23.20
CA ALA A 29 6.96 -7.81 23.16
C ALA A 29 6.41 -8.04 24.58
N PRO A 30 5.18 -7.58 24.88
CA PRO A 30 4.59 -7.74 26.21
C PRO A 30 4.48 -9.23 26.59
N LYS A 31 5.00 -9.57 27.78
CA LYS A 31 4.87 -10.91 28.37
C LYS A 31 3.50 -11.02 29.05
N VAL A 32 2.47 -11.38 28.28
CA VAL A 32 1.22 -11.92 28.84
C VAL A 32 1.37 -13.43 28.90
N THR A 33 1.42 -13.99 30.12
CA THR A 33 1.48 -15.45 30.31
C THR A 33 0.07 -15.99 30.35
N ALA A 34 -0.48 -16.30 29.18
CA ALA A 34 -1.81 -16.88 29.04
C ALA A 34 -1.88 -18.31 29.61
N SER A 35 -3.08 -18.75 29.97
CA SER A 35 -3.32 -20.13 30.39
C SER A 35 -3.04 -21.10 29.23
N TYR A 36 -2.54 -22.30 29.52
CA TYR A 36 -2.35 -23.36 28.52
C TYR A 36 -3.65 -23.66 27.75
N THR A 37 -4.80 -23.62 28.42
CA THR A 37 -6.12 -23.82 27.80
C THR A 37 -6.44 -22.74 26.76
N GLU A 38 -6.13 -21.48 27.05
CA GLU A 38 -6.36 -20.34 26.16
C GLU A 38 -5.46 -20.38 24.92
N GLN A 39 -4.21 -20.87 25.08
CA GLN A 39 -3.32 -21.09 23.94
C GLN A 39 -3.85 -22.18 22.99
N VAL A 40 -4.38 -23.27 23.53
CA VAL A 40 -4.95 -24.36 22.71
C VAL A 40 -6.19 -23.90 21.95
N GLU A 41 -7.06 -23.09 22.57
CA GLU A 41 -8.28 -22.59 21.94
C GLU A 41 -8.03 -21.60 20.79
N LEU A 42 -6.89 -20.89 20.80
CA LEU A 42 -6.54 -19.88 19.78
C LEU A 42 -5.66 -20.42 18.63
N ASP A 43 -5.11 -21.63 18.73
CA ASP A 43 -4.18 -22.15 17.71
C ASP A 43 -4.87 -22.36 16.36
N ASP A 44 -5.92 -23.19 16.32
CA ASP A 44 -6.66 -23.49 15.09
C ASP A 44 -7.29 -22.24 14.47
N PRO A 45 -7.95 -21.34 15.23
CA PRO A 45 -8.50 -20.11 14.67
C PRO A 45 -7.47 -19.22 13.98
N THR A 46 -6.31 -18.99 14.62
CA THR A 46 -5.26 -18.13 14.04
C THR A 46 -4.63 -18.75 12.78
N ARG A 47 -4.49 -20.09 12.74
CA ARG A 47 -4.04 -20.81 11.52
C ARG A 47 -5.04 -20.69 10.39
N ALA A 48 -6.32 -20.91 10.67
CA ALA A 48 -7.37 -20.84 9.66
C ALA A 48 -7.44 -19.44 9.02
N LEU A 49 -7.28 -18.38 9.82
CA LEU A 49 -7.20 -17.02 9.30
C LEU A 49 -5.95 -16.78 8.46
N TRP A 50 -4.78 -17.35 8.80
CA TRP A 50 -3.60 -17.24 7.94
C TRP A 50 -3.84 -17.90 6.57
N GLU A 51 -4.36 -19.13 6.59
CA GLU A 51 -4.58 -19.95 5.39
C GLU A 51 -5.57 -19.30 4.42
N ALA A 52 -6.56 -18.58 4.95
CA ALA A 52 -7.54 -17.82 4.16
C ALA A 52 -6.92 -16.66 3.34
N GLY A 53 -5.68 -16.26 3.60
CA GLY A 53 -4.98 -15.26 2.79
C GLY A 53 -4.57 -15.78 1.41
N LEU A 54 -4.27 -17.07 1.26
CA LEU A 54 -3.78 -17.62 0.00
C LEU A 54 -4.82 -17.54 -1.13
N PRO A 55 -6.12 -17.89 -0.92
CA PRO A 55 -7.16 -17.67 -1.92
C PRO A 55 -7.27 -16.22 -2.40
N LEU A 56 -7.13 -15.24 -1.51
CA LEU A 56 -7.17 -13.81 -1.87
C LEU A 56 -6.00 -13.42 -2.78
N LEU A 57 -4.79 -13.91 -2.46
CA LEU A 57 -3.61 -13.70 -3.32
C LEU A 57 -3.75 -14.40 -4.68
N ASN A 58 -4.36 -15.58 -4.72
CA ASN A 58 -4.63 -16.29 -5.97
C ASN A 58 -5.61 -15.50 -6.85
N GLN A 59 -6.69 -14.98 -6.27
CA GLN A 59 -7.64 -14.14 -6.98
C GLN A 59 -6.96 -12.87 -7.54
N SER A 60 -6.15 -12.18 -6.73
CA SER A 60 -5.41 -10.99 -7.18
C SER A 60 -4.42 -11.31 -8.29
N HIS A 61 -3.81 -12.49 -8.26
CA HIS A 61 -2.92 -12.95 -9.32
C HIS A 61 -3.68 -13.21 -10.62
N GLU A 62 -4.86 -13.83 -10.56
CA GLU A 62 -5.73 -13.99 -11.73
C GLU A 62 -6.15 -12.64 -12.34
N GLN A 63 -6.53 -11.67 -11.51
CA GLN A 63 -6.87 -10.33 -11.99
C GLN A 63 -5.69 -9.62 -12.64
N LEU A 64 -4.50 -9.76 -12.07
CA LEU A 64 -3.27 -9.18 -12.60
C LEU A 64 -2.84 -9.83 -13.93
N LEU A 65 -3.06 -11.15 -14.09
CA LEU A 65 -2.92 -11.82 -15.39
C LEU A 65 -3.93 -11.28 -16.41
N GLY A 66 -5.16 -10.98 -15.98
CA GLY A 66 -6.15 -10.27 -16.78
C GLY A 66 -5.65 -8.89 -17.22
N LEU A 67 -5.05 -8.12 -16.30
CA LEU A 67 -4.49 -6.79 -16.60
C LEU A 67 -3.39 -6.87 -17.65
N ARG A 68 -2.50 -7.86 -17.55
CA ARG A 68 -1.49 -8.13 -18.57
C ARG A 68 -2.11 -8.34 -19.95
N LEU A 69 -3.17 -9.14 -20.06
CA LEU A 69 -3.86 -9.36 -21.34
C LEU A 69 -4.52 -8.07 -21.87
N ALA A 70 -5.18 -7.30 -21.00
CA ALA A 70 -5.82 -6.04 -21.38
C ALA A 70 -4.80 -4.99 -21.85
N VAL A 71 -3.67 -4.87 -21.15
CA VAL A 71 -2.55 -4.01 -21.55
C VAL A 71 -1.95 -4.49 -22.87
N GLN A 72 -1.72 -5.79 -23.05
CA GLN A 72 -1.23 -6.32 -24.33
C GLN A 72 -2.18 -5.99 -25.50
N ALA A 73 -3.50 -6.05 -25.27
CA ALA A 73 -4.50 -5.67 -26.26
C ALA A 73 -4.42 -4.16 -26.60
N LEU A 74 -4.35 -3.28 -25.59
CA LEU A 74 -4.13 -1.84 -25.77
C LEU A 74 -2.84 -1.54 -26.54
N LEU A 75 -1.75 -2.22 -26.18
CA LEU A 75 -0.46 -2.03 -26.85
C LEU A 75 -0.50 -2.57 -28.29
N LYS A 76 -1.35 -3.54 -28.63
CA LYS A 76 -1.50 -4.01 -30.01
C LYS A 76 -2.39 -3.07 -30.83
N GLN A 77 -3.46 -2.57 -30.23
CA GLN A 77 -4.47 -1.71 -30.86
C GLN A 77 -4.81 -0.54 -29.92
N PRO A 78 -4.08 0.59 -30.04
CA PRO A 78 -4.19 1.71 -29.12
C PRO A 78 -5.40 2.59 -29.46
N ASP A 79 -6.59 2.10 -29.15
CA ASP A 79 -7.86 2.83 -29.26
C ASP A 79 -8.55 2.97 -27.89
N GLN A 80 -9.63 3.77 -27.88
CA GLN A 80 -10.36 4.09 -26.65
C GLN A 80 -11.05 2.87 -26.04
N GLU A 81 -11.45 1.88 -26.85
CA GLU A 81 -12.09 0.66 -26.35
C GLU A 81 -11.07 -0.19 -25.56
N GLN A 82 -9.88 -0.39 -26.10
CA GLN A 82 -8.83 -1.14 -25.42
C GLN A 82 -8.28 -0.40 -24.20
N LEU A 83 -8.22 0.94 -24.25
CA LEU A 83 -7.82 1.74 -23.09
C LEU A 83 -8.84 1.61 -21.95
N ALA A 84 -10.13 1.69 -22.26
CA ALA A 84 -11.19 1.47 -21.28
C ALA A 84 -11.10 0.06 -20.66
N LYS A 85 -10.89 -0.98 -21.47
CA LYS A 85 -10.70 -2.36 -20.98
C LYS A 85 -9.50 -2.50 -20.06
N ALA A 86 -8.36 -1.88 -20.38
CA ALA A 86 -7.17 -1.89 -19.53
C ALA A 86 -7.43 -1.17 -18.19
N ARG A 87 -8.12 -0.03 -18.22
CA ARG A 87 -8.52 0.74 -17.02
C ARG A 87 -9.49 -0.03 -16.14
N ASP A 88 -10.52 -0.65 -16.71
CA ASP A 88 -11.49 -1.46 -15.96
C ASP A 88 -10.83 -2.69 -15.32
N GLN A 89 -9.92 -3.35 -16.05
CA GLN A 89 -9.17 -4.48 -15.52
C GLN A 89 -8.16 -4.06 -14.44
N TRP A 90 -7.58 -2.86 -14.54
CA TRP A 90 -6.75 -2.31 -13.47
C TRP A 90 -7.57 -2.13 -12.19
N HIS A 91 -8.78 -1.59 -12.27
CA HIS A 91 -9.66 -1.47 -11.08
C HIS A 91 -9.96 -2.83 -10.46
N GLN A 92 -10.32 -3.84 -11.27
CA GLN A 92 -10.57 -5.20 -10.76
C GLN A 92 -9.34 -5.80 -10.06
N THR A 93 -8.15 -5.53 -10.60
CA THR A 93 -6.87 -5.98 -10.03
C THR A 93 -6.59 -5.29 -8.69
N HIS A 94 -6.73 -3.97 -8.66
CA HIS A 94 -6.52 -3.17 -7.46
C HIS A 94 -7.53 -3.53 -6.37
N ASP A 95 -8.82 -3.59 -6.69
CA ASP A 95 -9.87 -3.94 -5.72
C ASP A 95 -9.67 -5.37 -5.17
N SER A 96 -9.23 -6.32 -5.99
CA SER A 96 -8.87 -7.66 -5.52
C SER A 96 -7.68 -7.63 -4.56
N LEU A 97 -6.64 -6.84 -4.87
CA LEU A 97 -5.47 -6.69 -4.01
C LEU A 97 -5.84 -6.03 -2.67
N GLN A 98 -6.73 -5.02 -2.69
CA GLN A 98 -7.26 -4.37 -1.48
C GLN A 98 -8.08 -5.33 -0.60
N GLY A 99 -8.58 -6.43 -1.15
CA GLY A 99 -9.17 -7.53 -0.36
C GLY A 99 -8.18 -8.20 0.60
N PHE A 100 -6.87 -8.00 0.41
CA PHE A 100 -5.79 -8.53 1.26
C PHE A 100 -5.35 -7.56 2.38
N SER A 101 -6.01 -6.40 2.52
CA SER A 101 -5.48 -5.29 3.33
C SER A 101 -5.40 -5.55 4.84
N LEU A 102 -6.17 -6.48 5.42
CA LEU A 102 -5.96 -6.94 6.80
C LEU A 102 -4.53 -7.46 7.02
N TYR A 103 -3.98 -8.22 6.07
CA TYR A 103 -2.64 -8.77 6.20
C TYR A 103 -1.54 -7.74 5.87
N PHE A 104 -1.81 -6.77 5.00
CA PHE A 104 -0.92 -5.63 4.85
C PHE A 104 -0.86 -4.79 6.13
N ALA A 105 -2.02 -4.52 6.75
CA ALA A 105 -2.09 -3.84 8.05
C ALA A 105 -1.35 -4.60 9.16
N MET A 106 -1.33 -5.94 9.12
CA MET A 106 -0.53 -6.75 10.04
C MET A 106 0.97 -6.47 9.94
N ALA A 107 1.49 -6.20 8.75
CA ALA A 107 2.90 -5.92 8.55
C ALA A 107 3.25 -4.45 8.89
N ASP A 108 2.34 -3.52 8.61
CA ASP A 108 2.48 -2.10 8.97
C ASP A 108 2.41 -1.88 10.48
N ALA A 109 1.49 -2.56 11.18
CA ALA A 109 1.32 -2.44 12.63
C ALA A 109 2.42 -3.13 13.45
N HIS A 110 3.22 -3.99 12.80
CA HIS A 110 4.33 -4.70 13.43
C HIS A 110 5.64 -4.55 12.61
N PRO A 111 6.22 -3.33 12.57
CA PRO A 111 7.44 -3.07 11.81
C PRO A 111 8.56 -4.03 12.20
N GLY A 112 9.21 -4.63 11.19
CA GLY A 112 10.32 -5.56 11.38
C GLY A 112 9.92 -7.03 11.57
N LEU A 113 8.65 -7.34 11.88
CA LEU A 113 8.21 -8.73 12.04
C LEU A 113 7.97 -9.42 10.70
N PHE A 114 7.27 -8.75 9.78
CA PHE A 114 6.94 -9.29 8.45
C PHE A 114 7.63 -8.50 7.34
N VAL A 115 8.96 -8.35 7.41
CA VAL A 115 9.75 -7.54 6.44
C VAL A 115 9.49 -7.92 4.98
N PRO A 116 9.45 -9.20 4.56
CA PRO A 116 9.13 -9.54 3.19
C PRO A 116 7.73 -9.07 2.75
N LEU A 117 6.74 -9.09 3.66
CA LEU A 117 5.39 -8.64 3.38
C LEU A 117 5.34 -7.12 3.19
N ASN A 118 5.99 -6.35 4.08
CA ASN A 118 6.09 -4.89 3.93
C ASN A 118 6.78 -4.50 2.61
N SER A 119 7.89 -5.16 2.27
CA SER A 119 8.60 -4.86 1.03
C SER A 119 7.79 -5.20 -0.22
N LEU A 120 6.99 -6.27 -0.20
CA LEU A 120 6.16 -6.65 -1.34
C LEU A 120 4.89 -5.81 -1.44
N ARG A 121 4.28 -5.42 -0.31
CA ARG A 121 3.20 -4.44 -0.26
C ARG A 121 3.62 -3.14 -0.94
N ASP A 122 4.74 -2.57 -0.53
CA ASP A 122 5.25 -1.31 -1.07
C ASP A 122 5.50 -1.36 -2.60
N ARG A 123 5.96 -2.52 -3.10
CA ARG A 123 6.18 -2.76 -4.54
C ARG A 123 4.91 -3.09 -5.34
N LEU A 124 3.83 -3.45 -4.69
CA LEU A 124 2.56 -3.81 -5.33
C LEU A 124 1.56 -2.64 -5.30
N ASP A 125 1.50 -1.92 -4.18
CA ASP A 125 0.44 -0.94 -3.88
C ASP A 125 0.99 0.30 -3.17
N GLY A 126 2.29 0.58 -3.31
CA GLY A 126 2.91 1.76 -2.72
C GLY A 126 2.33 3.07 -3.25
N TRP A 127 1.94 3.94 -2.32
CA TRP A 127 1.33 5.26 -2.53
C TRP A 127 1.83 6.22 -1.42
N PRO A 128 1.96 7.55 -1.66
CA PRO A 128 1.74 8.29 -2.91
C PRO A 128 2.84 8.12 -3.95
N ILE A 129 2.55 8.58 -5.18
CA ILE A 129 3.48 8.63 -6.31
C ILE A 129 3.82 10.07 -6.69
N GLN A 130 5.01 10.26 -7.26
CA GLN A 130 5.46 11.50 -7.90
C GLN A 130 5.16 11.46 -9.42
N PRO A 131 4.20 12.25 -9.94
CA PRO A 131 3.82 12.25 -11.36
C PRO A 131 4.99 12.49 -12.32
N GLY A 132 5.79 13.51 -12.01
CA GLY A 132 6.95 13.91 -12.82
C GLY A 132 8.10 12.91 -12.86
N PHE A 133 8.11 11.93 -11.95
CA PHE A 133 9.05 10.80 -12.02
C PHE A 133 8.65 9.80 -13.10
N LEU A 134 7.36 9.67 -13.41
CA LEU A 134 6.84 8.67 -14.34
C LEU A 134 6.73 9.19 -15.77
N ASP A 135 6.07 10.32 -15.97
CA ASP A 135 5.76 10.86 -17.29
C ASP A 135 5.52 12.38 -17.22
N TYR A 136 5.05 12.95 -18.33
CA TYR A 136 4.57 14.33 -18.35
C TYR A 136 3.46 14.57 -17.31
N PHE A 137 3.44 15.78 -16.76
CA PHE A 137 2.42 16.28 -15.83
C PHE A 137 2.38 17.81 -15.94
N ASP A 138 1.22 18.43 -15.71
CA ASP A 138 1.02 19.88 -15.81
C ASP A 138 1.74 20.50 -17.05
N VAL A 139 2.61 21.48 -16.87
CA VAL A 139 3.38 22.16 -17.93
C VAL A 139 4.63 21.38 -18.38
N TYR A 140 5.00 20.30 -17.67
CA TYR A 140 6.23 19.54 -17.89
C TYR A 140 6.01 18.40 -18.88
N SER A 141 6.13 18.69 -20.17
CA SER A 141 5.89 17.74 -21.27
C SER A 141 6.97 16.67 -21.50
N HIS A 142 8.17 16.84 -20.91
CA HIS A 142 9.35 16.01 -21.15
C HIS A 142 9.93 15.39 -19.86
N SER A 143 9.11 15.18 -18.84
CA SER A 143 9.54 14.60 -17.55
C SER A 143 9.47 13.07 -17.50
N GLY A 144 10.11 12.53 -16.47
CA GLY A 144 9.94 11.15 -16.02
C GLY A 144 10.60 10.07 -16.86
N LEU A 145 10.47 8.84 -16.39
CA LEU A 145 11.01 7.61 -17.01
C LEU A 145 10.62 7.48 -18.49
N VAL A 146 9.45 8.00 -18.88
CA VAL A 146 8.99 8.02 -20.28
C VAL A 146 9.93 8.84 -21.18
N ASN A 147 10.48 9.96 -20.69
CA ASN A 147 11.35 10.84 -21.47
C ASN A 147 12.86 10.67 -21.14
N ASP A 148 13.20 9.98 -20.05
CA ASP A 148 14.58 9.76 -19.64
C ASP A 148 15.24 8.57 -20.37
N ILE A 149 15.94 8.86 -21.48
CA ILE A 149 16.66 7.86 -22.27
C ILE A 149 17.92 7.30 -21.57
N ALA A 150 18.42 7.95 -20.51
CA ALA A 150 19.57 7.46 -19.77
C ALA A 150 19.22 6.24 -18.91
N ILE A 151 17.95 6.13 -18.47
CA ILE A 151 17.44 4.97 -17.76
C ILE A 151 16.91 3.95 -18.78
N PRO A 152 17.55 2.77 -18.91
CA PRO A 152 17.07 1.73 -19.82
C PRO A 152 15.79 1.09 -19.28
N VAL A 153 14.81 0.81 -20.14
CA VAL A 153 13.56 0.15 -19.76
C VAL A 153 13.81 -1.34 -19.52
N THR A 154 14.31 -1.68 -18.33
CA THR A 154 14.65 -3.05 -17.91
C THR A 154 14.22 -3.29 -16.47
N ALA A 155 13.95 -4.55 -16.13
CA ALA A 155 13.57 -4.94 -14.77
C ALA A 155 14.58 -4.45 -13.71
N LYS A 156 15.87 -4.57 -14.00
CA LYS A 156 16.95 -4.12 -13.10
C LYS A 156 16.87 -2.61 -12.87
N ALA A 157 16.86 -1.82 -13.95
CA ALA A 157 16.89 -0.37 -13.84
C ALA A 157 15.63 0.20 -13.16
N LEU A 158 14.43 -0.35 -13.44
CA LEU A 158 13.21 0.09 -12.76
C LEU A 158 13.24 -0.24 -11.27
N ARG A 159 13.78 -1.40 -10.89
CA ARG A 159 13.94 -1.76 -9.47
C ARG A 159 15.00 -0.91 -8.75
N GLU A 160 16.05 -0.49 -9.45
CA GLU A 160 17.08 0.42 -8.92
C GLU A 160 16.58 1.85 -8.79
N ALA A 161 15.79 2.33 -9.75
CA ALA A 161 15.22 3.68 -9.74
C ALA A 161 14.07 3.84 -8.73
N HIS A 162 13.37 2.74 -8.39
CA HIS A 162 12.26 2.75 -7.44
C HIS A 162 12.71 3.25 -6.07
N GLN A 163 12.18 4.40 -5.67
CA GLN A 163 12.43 5.08 -4.40
C GLN A 163 13.91 5.36 -4.13
N GLN A 164 14.72 5.53 -5.18
CA GLN A 164 16.15 5.73 -5.04
C GLN A 164 16.50 7.04 -4.33
N PHE A 165 15.76 8.11 -4.65
CA PHE A 165 16.03 9.46 -4.17
C PHE A 165 14.87 10.02 -3.35
N ASP A 166 13.63 9.74 -3.76
CA ASP A 166 12.42 10.12 -3.02
C ASP A 166 11.51 8.89 -2.79
N PRO A 167 10.91 8.71 -1.60
CA PRO A 167 9.93 7.64 -1.35
C PRO A 167 8.71 7.63 -2.31
N GLN A 168 8.41 8.76 -2.95
CA GLN A 168 7.34 8.90 -3.95
C GLN A 168 7.80 8.59 -5.38
N ASP A 169 9.11 8.44 -5.63
CA ASP A 169 9.69 8.04 -6.92
C ASP A 169 9.44 6.55 -7.20
N ARG A 170 8.16 6.18 -7.30
CA ARG A 170 7.72 4.78 -7.40
C ARG A 170 7.67 4.37 -8.86
N ALA A 171 8.58 3.47 -9.26
CA ALA A 171 8.57 2.82 -10.58
C ALA A 171 7.83 1.47 -10.61
N LEU A 172 7.30 0.99 -9.48
CA LEU A 172 6.73 -0.35 -9.31
C LEU A 172 5.35 -0.25 -8.65
N GLY A 173 4.49 -1.21 -8.96
CA GLY A 173 3.17 -1.34 -8.35
C GLY A 173 2.03 -0.79 -9.21
N LEU A 174 0.82 -0.88 -8.67
CA LEU A 174 -0.41 -0.53 -9.38
C LEU A 174 -0.58 0.97 -9.59
N HIS A 175 -0.09 1.82 -8.68
CA HIS A 175 -0.22 3.28 -8.80
C HIS A 175 0.59 3.87 -9.96
N PRO A 176 1.87 3.48 -10.19
CA PRO A 176 2.59 3.86 -11.40
C PRO A 176 1.93 3.36 -12.69
N ILE A 177 1.39 2.14 -12.69
CA ILE A 177 0.63 1.58 -13.82
C ILE A 177 -0.62 2.45 -14.09
N ALA A 178 -1.34 2.86 -13.03
CA ALA A 178 -2.47 3.77 -13.17
C ALA A 178 -2.03 5.11 -13.77
N TYR A 179 -0.97 5.73 -13.26
CA TYR A 179 -0.52 7.01 -13.81
C TYR A 179 -0.18 6.93 -15.31
N LEU A 180 0.42 5.83 -15.76
CA LEU A 180 0.64 5.63 -17.20
C LEU A 180 -0.66 5.44 -18.00
N LEU A 181 -1.72 4.85 -17.41
CA LEU A 181 -3.02 4.64 -18.08
C LEU A 181 -3.93 5.88 -18.08
N TRP A 182 -3.86 6.72 -17.05
CA TRP A 182 -4.76 7.85 -16.83
C TRP A 182 -4.09 9.21 -17.01
N GLY A 183 -2.80 9.32 -16.72
CA GLY A 183 -2.08 10.60 -16.71
C GLY A 183 -2.54 11.52 -15.58
N ASP A 184 -1.98 12.72 -15.55
CA ASP A 184 -2.20 13.73 -14.52
C ASP A 184 -3.68 14.12 -14.35
N THR A 185 -4.40 14.33 -15.46
CA THR A 185 -5.80 14.77 -15.44
C THR A 185 -6.83 13.64 -15.40
N GLY A 186 -6.40 12.37 -15.39
CA GLY A 186 -7.31 11.23 -15.54
C GLY A 186 -7.79 10.96 -16.97
N GLU A 187 -7.45 11.81 -17.95
CA GLU A 187 -8.02 11.79 -19.30
C GLU A 187 -7.00 11.43 -20.40
N ARG A 188 -5.91 10.73 -20.08
CA ARG A 188 -4.90 10.35 -21.08
C ARG A 188 -5.55 9.68 -22.31
N PRO A 189 -5.24 10.13 -23.54
CA PRO A 189 -5.83 9.58 -24.75
C PRO A 189 -5.13 8.29 -25.19
N ALA A 190 -5.85 7.40 -25.89
CA ALA A 190 -5.27 6.17 -26.43
C ALA A 190 -4.12 6.42 -27.44
N SER A 191 -4.09 7.60 -28.08
CA SER A 191 -3.02 8.02 -28.98
C SER A 191 -1.64 8.04 -28.32
N ASP A 192 -1.55 8.18 -27.00
CA ASP A 192 -0.28 8.11 -26.25
C ASP A 192 0.36 6.73 -26.23
N PHE A 193 -0.40 5.71 -26.65
CA PHE A 193 0.06 4.35 -26.86
C PHE A 193 0.20 4.02 -28.34
N ALA A 194 -0.01 4.96 -29.26
CA ALA A 194 0.28 4.76 -30.68
C ALA A 194 1.79 4.70 -30.90
N ARG A 195 2.26 3.72 -31.70
CA ARG A 195 3.68 3.63 -32.05
C ARG A 195 4.10 4.87 -32.83
N GLN A 196 5.14 5.55 -32.35
CA GLN A 196 5.73 6.70 -33.01
C GLN A 196 6.97 6.30 -33.79
N LYS A 197 7.32 7.09 -34.81
CA LYS A 197 8.62 7.05 -35.48
C LYS A 197 9.26 8.43 -35.35
N PRO A 198 10.59 8.53 -35.35
CA PRO A 198 11.26 9.83 -35.43
C PRO A 198 10.88 10.54 -36.73
N ASP A 199 10.61 11.84 -36.63
CA ASP A 199 10.37 12.68 -37.82
C ASP A 199 11.67 12.97 -38.59
N ALA A 200 12.78 13.10 -37.86
CA ALA A 200 14.11 13.33 -38.41
C ALA A 200 14.73 12.03 -38.95
N LYS A 201 15.54 12.16 -40.01
CA LYS A 201 16.37 11.08 -40.57
C LYS A 201 17.84 11.45 -40.41
N GLY A 202 18.68 10.48 -40.03
CA GLY A 202 20.12 10.67 -39.84
C GLY A 202 20.65 9.95 -38.61
N GLU A 203 21.97 9.98 -38.41
CA GLU A 203 22.62 9.34 -37.26
C GLU A 203 22.25 10.00 -35.92
N ASP A 204 21.92 11.28 -35.93
CA ASP A 204 21.51 12.06 -34.74
C ASP A 204 20.01 11.96 -34.42
N ALA A 205 19.22 11.25 -35.24
CA ALA A 205 17.79 11.09 -34.99
C ALA A 205 17.56 10.21 -33.73
N PRO A 206 16.58 10.54 -32.86
CA PRO A 206 16.27 9.70 -31.72
C PRO A 206 15.90 8.29 -32.20
N LYS A 207 16.26 7.25 -31.45
CA LYS A 207 15.87 5.90 -31.85
C LYS A 207 14.36 5.77 -31.75
N THR A 208 13.77 4.94 -32.61
CA THR A 208 12.32 4.65 -32.52
C THR A 208 11.93 4.18 -31.12
N ALA A 209 12.74 3.33 -30.47
CA ALA A 209 12.48 2.86 -29.12
C ALA A 209 12.46 3.98 -28.07
N ASP A 210 13.17 5.08 -28.32
CA ASP A 210 13.33 6.21 -27.39
C ASP A 210 12.22 7.26 -27.53
N MET A 211 11.35 7.15 -28.55
CA MET A 211 10.18 8.03 -28.67
C MET A 211 9.26 7.89 -27.44
N PRO A 212 8.69 8.98 -26.89
CA PRO A 212 7.92 8.95 -25.64
C PRO A 212 6.81 7.90 -25.63
N ASN A 213 6.00 7.81 -26.69
CA ASN A 213 4.95 6.78 -26.74
C ASN A 213 5.54 5.36 -26.73
N ASN A 214 6.65 5.13 -27.41
CA ASN A 214 7.27 3.80 -27.46
C ASN A 214 7.90 3.42 -26.11
N ARG A 215 8.51 4.37 -25.40
CA ARG A 215 8.98 4.19 -24.03
C ARG A 215 7.83 3.95 -23.05
N ARG A 216 6.77 4.75 -23.09
CA ARG A 216 5.55 4.56 -22.28
C ARG A 216 4.94 3.18 -22.45
N ARG A 217 4.82 2.71 -23.70
CA ARG A 217 4.35 1.36 -24.01
C ARG A 217 5.23 0.28 -23.39
N ALA A 218 6.56 0.45 -23.47
CA ALA A 218 7.52 -0.50 -22.91
C ALA A 218 7.48 -0.50 -21.37
N LEU A 219 7.40 0.67 -20.74
CA LEU A 219 7.27 0.84 -19.29
C LEU A 219 5.97 0.23 -18.78
N LEU A 220 4.83 0.55 -19.39
CA LEU A 220 3.53 0.00 -18.99
C LEU A 220 3.53 -1.54 -19.04
N GLY A 221 4.03 -2.12 -20.13
CA GLY A 221 4.15 -3.57 -20.25
C GLY A 221 5.07 -4.17 -19.17
N LEU A 222 6.25 -3.59 -18.99
CA LEU A 222 7.24 -4.08 -18.02
C LEU A 222 6.76 -3.95 -16.56
N MET A 223 6.12 -2.84 -16.18
CA MET A 223 5.61 -2.62 -14.84
C MET A 223 4.53 -3.66 -14.47
N VAL A 224 3.68 -4.04 -15.42
CA VAL A 224 2.69 -5.12 -15.20
C VAL A 224 3.38 -6.47 -14.97
N GLU A 225 4.41 -6.82 -15.77
CA GLU A 225 5.17 -8.05 -15.53
C GLU A 225 5.88 -8.04 -14.17
N LEU A 226 6.44 -6.90 -13.75
CA LEU A 226 7.10 -6.76 -12.45
C LEU A 226 6.11 -6.89 -11.28
N ALA A 227 4.89 -6.38 -11.43
CA ALA A 227 3.83 -6.57 -10.44
C ALA A 227 3.44 -8.05 -10.33
N ILE A 228 3.39 -8.80 -11.45
CA ILE A 228 3.14 -10.25 -11.45
C ILE A 228 4.25 -10.98 -10.70
N ASP A 229 5.52 -10.66 -11.01
CA ASP A 229 6.67 -11.25 -10.31
C ASP A 229 6.62 -11.00 -8.80
N ASP A 230 6.26 -9.80 -8.37
CA ASP A 230 6.22 -9.44 -6.96
C ASP A 230 5.02 -10.07 -6.23
N LEU A 231 3.86 -10.19 -6.88
CA LEU A 231 2.71 -10.91 -6.32
C LEU A 231 2.97 -12.42 -6.23
N GLU A 232 3.68 -12.99 -7.21
CA GLU A 232 4.07 -14.40 -7.17
C GLU A 232 5.07 -14.69 -6.03
N LYS A 233 6.03 -13.79 -5.78
CA LYS A 233 6.89 -13.88 -4.59
C LYS A 233 6.08 -13.81 -3.30
N LEU A 234 5.06 -12.96 -3.24
CA LEU A 234 4.17 -12.87 -2.07
C LEU A 234 3.40 -14.18 -1.86
N ARG A 235 2.85 -14.77 -2.91
CA ARG A 235 2.18 -16.08 -2.86
C ARG A 235 3.12 -17.18 -2.35
N GLN A 236 4.34 -17.23 -2.87
CA GLN A 236 5.35 -18.22 -2.46
C GLN A 236 5.82 -18.03 -1.02
N ALA A 237 5.89 -16.79 -0.55
CA ALA A 237 6.20 -16.47 0.84
C ALA A 237 5.05 -16.84 1.79
N TRP A 238 3.80 -16.72 1.34
CA TRP A 238 2.58 -16.95 2.12
C TRP A 238 2.16 -18.41 2.27
N GLN A 239 2.36 -19.21 1.21
CA GLN A 239 1.90 -20.60 1.13
C GLN A 239 2.52 -21.50 2.21
N ALA A 240 2.03 -22.74 2.29
CA ALA A 240 2.56 -23.76 3.20
C ALA A 240 4.08 -23.94 3.03
N GLY A 241 4.83 -23.78 4.13
CA GLY A 241 6.30 -23.84 4.15
C GLY A 241 7.01 -22.55 3.72
N GLY A 242 6.28 -21.52 3.27
CA GLY A 242 6.83 -20.21 2.92
C GLY A 242 7.37 -19.45 4.13
N ASN A 243 8.29 -18.51 3.90
CA ASN A 243 8.99 -17.80 4.99
C ASN A 243 8.04 -16.97 5.87
N LEU A 244 7.03 -16.31 5.30
CA LEU A 244 6.06 -15.54 6.08
C LEU A 244 5.21 -16.45 6.96
N GLN A 245 4.80 -17.63 6.45
CA GLN A 245 4.09 -18.61 7.25
C GLN A 245 4.98 -19.12 8.40
N GLN A 246 6.24 -19.43 8.13
CA GLN A 246 7.18 -19.86 9.17
C GLN A 246 7.33 -18.80 10.26
N THR A 247 7.52 -17.52 9.90
CA THR A 247 7.57 -16.40 10.86
C THR A 247 6.28 -16.32 11.68
N TYR A 248 5.12 -16.43 11.04
CA TYR A 248 3.83 -16.39 11.73
C TYR A 248 3.65 -17.56 12.72
N LEU A 249 4.02 -18.78 12.31
CA LEU A 249 3.85 -20.00 13.12
C LEU A 249 4.91 -20.16 14.23
N GLN A 250 6.01 -19.40 14.19
CA GLN A 250 6.96 -19.31 15.32
C GLN A 250 6.37 -18.56 16.52
N LEU A 251 5.35 -17.73 16.28
CA LEU A 251 4.63 -17.02 17.33
C LEU A 251 3.64 -17.96 18.02
N ASN A 252 3.50 -17.80 19.33
CA ASN A 252 2.50 -18.57 20.06
C ASN A 252 1.06 -18.12 19.65
N PRO A 253 0.02 -18.94 19.90
CA PRO A 253 -1.36 -18.60 19.57
C PRO A 253 -1.84 -17.24 20.08
N GLN A 254 -1.46 -16.84 21.30
CA GLN A 254 -1.80 -15.53 21.88
C GLN A 254 -1.24 -14.38 21.04
N GLN A 255 0.05 -14.47 20.69
CA GLN A 255 0.74 -13.46 19.89
C GLN A 255 0.11 -13.32 18.51
N ARG A 256 -0.26 -14.44 17.88
CA ARG A 256 -0.95 -14.44 16.58
C ARG A 256 -2.33 -13.79 16.65
N SER A 257 -3.11 -14.12 17.68
CA SER A 257 -4.41 -13.51 17.95
C SER A 257 -4.28 -12.00 18.14
N GLU A 258 -3.33 -11.57 18.96
CA GLU A 258 -3.12 -10.16 19.26
C GLU A 258 -2.65 -9.36 18.04
N ILE A 259 -1.77 -9.94 17.23
CA ILE A 259 -1.33 -9.34 15.96
C ILE A 259 -2.51 -9.13 15.00
N LEU A 260 -3.41 -10.10 14.87
CA LEU A 260 -4.60 -9.96 14.02
C LEU A 260 -5.57 -8.91 14.55
N ARG A 261 -5.74 -8.81 15.88
CA ARG A 261 -6.54 -7.77 16.53
C ARG A 261 -5.96 -6.38 16.27
N ILE A 262 -4.66 -6.20 16.50
CA ILE A 262 -3.95 -4.95 16.26
C ILE A 262 -3.98 -4.58 14.78
N ALA A 263 -3.77 -5.53 13.86
CA ALA A 263 -3.90 -5.32 12.43
C ALA A 263 -5.30 -4.83 12.04
N SER A 264 -6.35 -5.40 12.64
CA SER A 264 -7.74 -4.99 12.40
C SER A 264 -7.99 -3.55 12.86
N LEU A 265 -7.49 -3.17 14.04
CA LEU A 265 -7.53 -1.79 14.51
C LEU A 265 -6.74 -0.83 13.62
N TYR A 266 -5.53 -1.23 13.23
CA TYR A 266 -4.65 -0.43 12.38
C TYR A 266 -5.27 -0.18 11.00
N LEU A 267 -5.89 -1.21 10.41
CA LEU A 267 -6.64 -1.06 9.16
C LEU A 267 -7.77 -0.04 9.29
N LEU A 268 -8.58 -0.13 10.35
CA LEU A 268 -9.74 0.75 10.55
C LEU A 268 -9.31 2.18 10.87
N GLU A 269 -8.47 2.36 11.88
CA GLU A 269 -8.11 3.68 12.41
C GLU A 269 -7.01 4.33 11.58
N GLN A 270 -5.90 3.65 11.31
CA GLN A 270 -4.76 4.29 10.67
C GLN A 270 -4.89 4.31 9.14
N LEU A 271 -5.20 3.17 8.51
CA LEU A 271 -5.21 3.10 7.05
C LEU A 271 -6.49 3.70 6.44
N LEU A 272 -7.67 3.32 6.93
CA LEU A 272 -8.94 3.78 6.37
C LEU A 272 -9.30 5.19 6.87
N ILE A 273 -9.33 5.41 8.18
CA ILE A 273 -9.72 6.72 8.73
C ILE A 273 -8.61 7.75 8.50
N GLU A 274 -7.46 7.62 9.18
CA GLU A 274 -6.47 8.70 9.26
C GLU A 274 -5.77 8.95 7.91
N GLN A 275 -5.40 7.91 7.16
CA GLN A 275 -4.66 8.09 5.90
C GLN A 275 -5.57 8.37 4.69
N GLN A 276 -6.79 7.85 4.66
CA GLN A 276 -7.62 7.89 3.44
C GLN A 276 -8.89 8.73 3.54
N MET A 277 -9.60 8.73 4.68
CA MET A 277 -10.90 9.43 4.82
C MET A 277 -10.77 10.79 5.49
N GLN A 278 -9.99 10.90 6.57
CA GLN A 278 -9.84 12.15 7.33
C GLN A 278 -9.24 13.29 6.49
N PRO A 279 -8.22 13.06 5.64
CA PRO A 279 -7.67 14.12 4.80
C PRO A 279 -8.69 14.67 3.78
N GLN A 280 -9.68 13.87 3.37
CA GLN A 280 -10.74 14.30 2.44
C GLN A 280 -11.60 15.43 3.04
N LEU A 281 -11.71 15.50 4.37
CA LEU A 281 -12.37 16.59 5.07
C LEU A 281 -11.50 17.86 5.12
N ASN A 282 -10.18 17.70 5.13
CA ASN A 282 -9.23 18.79 5.29
C ASN A 282 -8.90 19.48 3.96
N VAL A 283 -8.89 18.75 2.83
CA VAL A 283 -8.64 19.32 1.48
C VAL A 283 -9.67 20.41 1.13
N ALA A 284 -10.94 20.23 1.52
CA ALA A 284 -11.96 21.25 1.32
C ALA A 284 -11.66 22.56 2.09
N ALA A 285 -10.82 22.51 3.12
CA ALA A 285 -10.46 23.63 3.97
C ALA A 285 -9.07 24.23 3.67
N ASP A 286 -8.18 23.48 3.00
CA ASP A 286 -6.79 23.84 2.74
C ASP A 286 -6.45 23.76 1.24
N LEU A 287 -6.36 24.93 0.59
CA LEU A 287 -6.05 25.04 -0.84
C LEU A 287 -4.60 24.65 -1.19
N ASP A 288 -3.71 24.55 -0.20
CA ASP A 288 -2.30 24.17 -0.37
C ASP A 288 -2.04 22.70 0.05
N SER A 289 -3.10 21.88 0.16
CA SER A 289 -2.96 20.49 0.59
C SER A 289 -2.20 19.62 -0.44
N ASP A 290 -1.04 19.08 -0.04
CA ASP A 290 -0.29 18.08 -0.80
C ASP A 290 -0.91 16.66 -0.74
N PHE A 291 -2.13 16.53 -0.20
CA PHE A 291 -2.78 15.23 -0.08
C PHE A 291 -3.18 14.68 -1.45
N GLN A 292 -2.63 13.54 -1.80
CA GLN A 292 -3.06 12.74 -2.94
C GLN A 292 -4.12 11.73 -2.44
N ALA A 293 -5.28 11.59 -3.10
CA ALA A 293 -6.13 10.44 -2.77
C ALA A 293 -5.45 9.13 -3.23
N HIS A 294 -5.70 8.00 -2.56
CA HIS A 294 -5.09 6.71 -2.91
C HIS A 294 -5.22 6.36 -4.41
N ASN A 295 -6.40 6.61 -4.99
CA ASN A 295 -6.68 6.42 -6.42
C ASN A 295 -6.88 7.76 -7.16
N ALA A 296 -6.11 8.80 -6.82
CA ALA A 296 -6.29 10.15 -7.36
C ALA A 296 -6.42 10.20 -8.90
N TYR A 297 -5.58 9.44 -9.62
CA TYR A 297 -5.53 9.47 -11.08
C TYR A 297 -6.51 8.52 -11.77
N SER A 298 -6.73 7.34 -11.18
CA SER A 298 -7.64 6.33 -11.74
C SER A 298 -9.10 6.60 -11.42
N GLY A 299 -9.38 7.56 -10.54
CA GLY A 299 -10.70 7.80 -9.97
C GLY A 299 -11.15 6.62 -9.10
N ARG A 300 -12.43 6.58 -8.73
CA ARG A 300 -13.01 5.45 -7.99
C ARG A 300 -12.37 5.17 -6.64
N GLY A 301 -12.69 6.05 -5.68
CA GLY A 301 -12.22 5.93 -4.30
C GLY A 301 -13.05 4.99 -3.41
N ARG A 302 -14.33 4.73 -3.72
CA ARG A 302 -15.20 3.95 -2.84
C ARG A 302 -14.93 2.44 -2.89
N ASN A 303 -14.88 1.82 -4.07
CA ASN A 303 -14.62 0.37 -4.16
C ASN A 303 -13.33 -0.09 -3.43
N PRO A 304 -12.18 0.58 -3.54
CA PRO A 304 -10.99 0.16 -2.81
C PRO A 304 -11.15 0.30 -1.29
N LEU A 305 -11.83 1.35 -0.80
CA LEU A 305 -12.17 1.47 0.62
C LEU A 305 -13.11 0.34 1.07
N ALA A 306 -14.09 -0.01 0.23
CA ALA A 306 -15.01 -1.10 0.50
C ALA A 306 -14.31 -2.47 0.48
N ALA A 307 -13.37 -2.69 -0.44
CA ALA A 307 -12.55 -3.90 -0.52
C ALA A 307 -11.63 -4.05 0.70
N GLN A 308 -10.97 -2.96 1.12
CA GLN A 308 -10.20 -2.90 2.36
C GLN A 308 -11.05 -3.27 3.58
N LEU A 309 -12.22 -2.65 3.76
CA LEU A 309 -13.14 -3.00 4.86
C LEU A 309 -13.63 -4.46 4.75
N ALA A 310 -13.87 -4.93 3.52
CA ALA A 310 -14.29 -6.29 3.26
C ALA A 310 -13.19 -7.31 3.58
N SER A 311 -11.90 -6.93 3.65
CA SER A 311 -10.83 -7.85 4.09
C SER A 311 -11.07 -8.40 5.51
N LEU A 312 -11.86 -7.69 6.34
CA LEU A 312 -12.30 -8.16 7.66
C LEU A 312 -13.40 -9.25 7.61
N HIS A 313 -13.86 -9.67 6.42
CA HIS A 313 -14.90 -10.70 6.29
C HIS A 313 -14.53 -12.03 6.95
N LEU A 314 -13.23 -12.36 7.01
CA LEU A 314 -12.73 -13.55 7.69
C LEU A 314 -12.98 -13.51 9.20
N LEU A 315 -13.12 -12.32 9.78
CA LEU A 315 -13.53 -12.11 11.17
C LEU A 315 -15.04 -11.97 11.30
N ALA A 316 -15.68 -11.38 10.30
CA ALA A 316 -17.13 -11.16 10.30
C ALA A 316 -17.95 -12.42 9.97
N GLY A 317 -17.32 -13.48 9.44
CA GLY A 317 -17.96 -14.75 9.15
C GLY A 317 -18.48 -15.47 10.40
N ASN A 318 -19.34 -16.46 10.18
CA ASN A 318 -19.86 -17.37 11.22
C ASN A 318 -19.04 -18.68 11.31
N ALA A 319 -17.79 -18.65 10.83
CA ALA A 319 -16.90 -19.80 10.94
C ALA A 319 -16.40 -19.89 12.39
N ALA A 320 -16.37 -21.10 12.97
CA ALA A 320 -15.99 -21.31 14.37
C ALA A 320 -14.67 -20.63 14.76
N ALA A 321 -13.70 -20.58 13.84
CA ALA A 321 -12.44 -19.85 13.99
C ALA A 321 -12.63 -18.33 14.17
N ALA A 322 -13.40 -17.70 13.30
CA ALA A 322 -13.70 -16.27 13.36
C ALA A 322 -14.45 -15.91 14.65
N ASP A 323 -15.44 -16.73 15.01
CA ASP A 323 -16.22 -16.60 16.24
C ASP A 323 -15.34 -16.66 17.48
N ALA A 324 -14.40 -17.61 17.55
CA ALA A 324 -13.51 -17.77 18.70
C ALA A 324 -12.64 -16.52 18.93
N LEU A 325 -11.98 -16.03 17.88
CA LEU A 325 -11.14 -14.83 17.96
C LEU A 325 -11.94 -13.58 18.29
N LEU A 326 -13.05 -13.37 17.59
CA LEU A 326 -13.85 -12.17 17.78
C LEU A 326 -14.52 -12.17 19.15
N ASN A 327 -14.99 -13.32 19.66
CA ASN A 327 -15.50 -13.41 21.03
C ASN A 327 -14.41 -13.12 22.06
N HIS A 328 -13.19 -13.61 21.83
CA HIS A 328 -12.05 -13.34 22.69
C HIS A 328 -11.73 -11.83 22.74
N TRP A 329 -11.68 -11.14 21.60
CA TRP A 329 -11.38 -9.71 21.55
C TRP A 329 -12.51 -8.82 22.07
N THR A 330 -13.76 -9.17 21.76
CA THR A 330 -14.95 -8.34 22.06
C THR A 330 -15.64 -8.71 23.37
N LYS A 331 -15.05 -9.61 24.18
CA LYS A 331 -15.63 -10.13 25.43
C LYS A 331 -17.04 -10.69 25.25
N GLY A 332 -17.25 -11.46 24.18
CA GLY A 332 -18.52 -12.11 23.84
C GLY A 332 -19.51 -11.24 23.04
N ALA A 333 -19.12 -10.06 22.59
CA ALA A 333 -19.95 -9.16 21.78
C ALA A 333 -19.81 -9.36 20.26
N SER A 334 -19.37 -10.54 19.79
CA SER A 334 -19.11 -10.84 18.37
C SER A 334 -20.31 -10.57 17.46
N GLY A 335 -21.53 -10.90 17.90
CA GLY A 335 -22.75 -10.62 17.14
C GLY A 335 -23.02 -9.13 16.93
N SER A 336 -22.76 -8.31 17.96
CA SER A 336 -22.86 -6.84 17.84
C SER A 336 -21.82 -6.30 16.88
N TRP A 337 -20.59 -6.79 16.98
CA TRP A 337 -19.49 -6.38 16.09
C TRP A 337 -19.80 -6.71 14.62
N ARG A 338 -20.33 -7.90 14.32
CA ARG A 338 -20.76 -8.25 12.94
C ARG A 338 -21.83 -7.31 12.40
N ASN A 339 -22.81 -6.94 13.24
CA ASN A 339 -23.85 -5.99 12.85
C ASN A 339 -23.25 -4.61 12.55
N GLN A 340 -22.27 -4.16 13.33
CA GLN A 340 -21.54 -2.92 13.08
C GLN A 340 -20.71 -2.99 11.80
N TRP A 341 -20.05 -4.12 11.52
CA TRP A 341 -19.30 -4.31 10.28
C TRP A 341 -20.20 -4.20 9.05
N GLN A 342 -21.36 -4.88 9.06
CA GLN A 342 -22.36 -4.76 8.00
C GLN A 342 -22.92 -3.34 7.89
N ALA A 343 -23.10 -2.64 9.02
CA ALA A 343 -23.53 -1.25 9.01
C ALA A 343 -22.48 -0.33 8.38
N ALA A 344 -21.21 -0.50 8.70
CA ALA A 344 -20.10 0.23 8.09
C ALA A 344 -20.03 -0.01 6.58
N GLN A 345 -20.18 -1.26 6.11
CA GLN A 345 -20.26 -1.56 4.68
C GLN A 345 -21.43 -0.82 4.00
N ARG A 346 -22.61 -0.78 4.63
CA ARG A 346 -23.78 -0.02 4.13
C ARG A 346 -23.58 1.49 4.13
N VAL A 347 -22.73 2.02 5.01
CA VAL A 347 -22.40 3.45 5.03
C VAL A 347 -21.41 3.76 3.92
N LEU A 348 -20.32 2.98 3.78
CA LEU A 348 -19.33 3.15 2.72
C LEU A 348 -19.96 3.01 1.32
N SER A 349 -20.95 2.13 1.14
CA SER A 349 -21.64 1.98 -0.16
C SER A 349 -22.39 3.22 -0.63
N LYS A 350 -22.68 4.16 0.28
CA LYS A 350 -23.32 5.46 -0.02
C LYS A 350 -22.33 6.52 -0.47
N LEU A 351 -21.02 6.30 -0.35
CA LEU A 351 -20.05 7.19 -0.99
C LEU A 351 -20.25 7.12 -2.51
N PRO A 352 -19.96 8.20 -3.25
CA PRO A 352 -19.95 8.14 -4.69
C PRO A 352 -18.78 7.27 -5.16
N GLU A 353 -19.03 6.48 -6.20
CA GLU A 353 -17.96 5.77 -6.90
C GLU A 353 -17.16 6.70 -7.81
N GLN A 354 -17.76 7.77 -8.31
CA GLN A 354 -17.13 8.75 -9.20
C GLN A 354 -17.46 10.15 -8.68
N GLY A 355 -16.48 11.06 -8.70
CA GLY A 355 -16.62 12.41 -8.14
C GLY A 355 -16.46 12.47 -6.63
N GLU A 356 -16.71 13.65 -6.08
CA GLU A 356 -16.44 13.98 -4.68
C GLU A 356 -17.61 13.57 -3.76
N ALA A 357 -17.27 12.96 -2.61
CA ALA A 357 -18.26 12.75 -1.56
C ALA A 357 -18.45 14.03 -0.74
N THR A 358 -19.66 14.23 -0.25
CA THR A 358 -19.97 15.34 0.67
C THR A 358 -19.30 15.13 2.02
N GLU A 359 -19.03 16.24 2.73
CA GLU A 359 -18.53 16.23 4.12
C GLU A 359 -19.38 15.31 5.01
N THR A 360 -20.71 15.37 4.90
CA THR A 360 -21.62 14.51 5.67
C THR A 360 -21.43 13.02 5.38
N GLN A 361 -21.15 12.66 4.12
CA GLN A 361 -20.88 11.26 3.76
C GLN A 361 -19.55 10.78 4.36
N TRP A 362 -18.49 11.60 4.31
CA TRP A 362 -17.20 11.29 4.93
C TRP A 362 -17.30 11.16 6.45
N VAL A 363 -17.94 12.13 7.13
CA VAL A 363 -18.17 12.08 8.58
C VAL A 363 -18.93 10.82 8.98
N ALA A 364 -19.98 10.46 8.22
CA ALA A 364 -20.74 9.24 8.48
C ALA A 364 -19.88 7.97 8.31
N ALA A 365 -19.06 7.90 7.26
CA ALA A 365 -18.16 6.77 7.02
C ALA A 365 -17.12 6.62 8.14
N ILE A 366 -16.47 7.71 8.53
CA ILE A 366 -15.49 7.74 9.62
C ILE A 366 -16.15 7.30 10.94
N ALA A 367 -17.30 7.86 11.29
CA ALA A 367 -18.01 7.49 12.52
C ALA A 367 -18.40 6.00 12.56
N ALA A 368 -18.80 5.42 11.41
CA ALA A 368 -19.13 4.01 11.31
C ALA A 368 -17.90 3.11 11.54
N LEU A 369 -16.73 3.50 11.01
CA LEU A 369 -15.47 2.78 11.22
C LEU A 369 -14.95 2.93 12.66
N GLN A 370 -15.09 4.10 13.28
CA GLN A 370 -14.74 4.32 14.69
C GLN A 370 -15.59 3.43 15.61
N GLN A 371 -16.90 3.34 15.36
CA GLN A 371 -17.80 2.45 16.12
C GLN A 371 -17.43 0.98 15.95
N LEU A 372 -16.95 0.58 14.77
CA LEU A 372 -16.51 -0.78 14.49
C LEU A 372 -15.16 -1.11 15.17
N ALA A 373 -14.28 -0.12 15.29
CA ALA A 373 -12.96 -0.28 15.92
C ALA A 373 -13.08 -0.38 17.46
N GLU A 374 -14.03 0.32 18.07
CA GLU A 374 -14.12 0.45 19.53
C GLU A 374 -14.12 -0.89 20.31
N PRO A 375 -14.91 -1.91 19.94
CA PRO A 375 -14.92 -3.18 20.67
C PRO A 375 -13.62 -3.99 20.54
N LEU A 376 -12.75 -3.62 19.59
CA LEU A 376 -11.46 -4.27 19.40
C LEU A 376 -10.37 -3.64 20.26
N LYS A 377 -10.57 -2.44 20.83
CA LYS A 377 -9.56 -1.75 21.65
C LYS A 377 -9.27 -2.52 22.94
N PRO A 378 -8.03 -2.45 23.46
CA PRO A 378 -7.76 -2.95 24.79
C PRO A 378 -8.64 -2.20 25.79
N VAL A 379 -9.17 -2.90 26.78
CA VAL A 379 -9.85 -2.23 27.89
C VAL A 379 -8.77 -1.48 28.65
N ALA A 380 -8.90 -0.16 28.75
CA ALA A 380 -8.06 0.63 29.63
C ALA A 380 -8.09 -0.06 31.01
N ASP A 381 -6.93 -0.47 31.51
CA ASP A 381 -6.84 -0.95 32.89
C ASP A 381 -7.49 0.13 33.75
N ALA A 382 -8.56 -0.24 34.45
CA ALA A 382 -9.17 0.66 35.41
C ALA A 382 -8.06 1.05 36.41
N PRO A 383 -7.91 2.36 36.71
CA PRO A 383 -6.79 2.85 37.51
C PRO A 383 -6.69 2.20 38.90
#